data_AF-A0A9P5QX93-F1
#
_entry.id   AF-A0A9P5QX93-F1
#
_cell.length_a   1.000
_cell.length_b   1.000
_cell.length_c   1.000
_cell.angle_alpha   90.00
_cell.angle_beta   90.00
_cell.angle_gamma   90.00
#
_symmetry.space_group_name_H-M   'P 1'
#
loop_
_entity.id
_entity.type
_entity.pdbx_description
1 polymer ?
#
loop_
_entity_poly.entity_id
_entity_poly.type
_entity_poly.pdbx_seq_one_letter_code
_entity_poly.pdbx_strand_id
1 'polypeptide(L)'
;MAITHPRKQKKSSPWAFLRAPAPLKKNAHPIPPLGYILIALVVIQWVHATSLAVKIQCLVGAALFSCTEYTFYTMTVEAPDGTVSVKPFAGRPGHTTLHQYIMNVFYIPILIHGYHALITPTWLRILLFPINIWVLEVIQGYTLIYLIGYNAAWTYKGYDAFFHGTIKLTYVHHWLMMGAALELVILPNLLPLTHTIAGHLGF
;
A
#
# COMPACT_ATOMS: atom_id res chain seq x y z
N MET A 1 55.47 10.20 2.55
CA MET A 1 54.32 11.11 2.71
C MET A 1 53.30 10.77 1.64
N ALA A 2 52.13 10.23 2.01
CA ALA A 2 51.06 9.94 1.06
C ALA A 2 50.23 11.22 0.85
N ILE A 3 50.20 11.72 -0.38
CA ILE A 3 49.36 12.87 -0.78
C ILE A 3 47.93 12.36 -0.92
N THR A 4 47.08 12.63 0.06
CA THR A 4 45.64 12.34 -0.04
C THR A 4 44.97 13.45 -0.84
N HIS A 5 44.59 13.15 -2.09
CA HIS A 5 43.78 14.08 -2.87
C HIS A 5 42.39 14.25 -2.21
N PRO A 6 41.89 15.49 -2.07
CA PRO A 6 40.56 15.73 -1.53
C PRO A 6 39.51 15.07 -2.44
N ARG A 7 38.74 14.12 -1.87
CA ARG A 7 37.59 13.52 -2.55
C ARG A 7 36.61 14.63 -2.91
N LYS A 8 36.42 14.89 -4.21
CA LYS A 8 35.34 15.76 -4.70
C LYS A 8 34.01 15.30 -4.11
N GLN A 9 33.38 16.14 -3.29
CA GLN A 9 32.02 15.89 -2.82
C GLN A 9 31.11 15.79 -4.05
N LYS A 10 30.57 14.59 -4.28
CA LYS A 10 29.62 14.34 -5.35
C LYS A 10 28.35 15.11 -4.98
N LYS A 11 27.99 16.14 -5.76
CA LYS A 11 26.74 16.89 -5.56
C LYS A 11 25.58 15.88 -5.49
N SER A 12 24.82 15.92 -4.42
CA SER A 12 23.63 15.08 -4.28
C SER A 12 22.67 15.41 -5.42
N SER A 13 22.20 14.39 -6.12
CA SER A 13 21.17 14.56 -7.14
C SER A 13 19.93 15.16 -6.48
N PRO A 14 19.24 16.14 -7.11
CA PRO A 14 17.97 16.66 -6.60
C PRO A 14 16.91 15.55 -6.46
N TRP A 15 17.09 14.40 -7.12
CA TRP A 15 16.20 13.25 -7.03
C TRP A 15 16.54 12.26 -5.90
N ALA A 16 17.60 12.53 -5.12
CA ALA A 16 18.03 11.64 -4.05
C ALA A 16 16.94 11.47 -2.97
N PHE A 17 16.10 12.48 -2.72
CA PHE A 17 15.02 12.39 -1.73
C PHE A 17 13.94 11.39 -2.14
N LEU A 18 13.66 11.22 -3.44
CA LEU A 18 12.68 10.24 -3.91
C LEU A 18 13.10 8.80 -3.61
N ARG A 19 14.40 8.55 -3.39
CA ARG A 19 14.95 7.23 -3.08
C ARG A 19 15.54 7.16 -1.67
N ALA A 20 15.24 8.13 -0.83
CA ALA A 20 15.55 8.00 0.58
C ALA A 20 14.91 6.71 1.13
N PRO A 21 15.51 6.03 2.12
CA PRO A 21 14.85 4.92 2.80
C PRO A 21 13.80 5.44 3.79
N ALA A 22 12.83 4.59 4.15
CA ALA A 22 11.88 4.89 5.22
C ALA A 22 12.61 5.20 6.54
N PRO A 23 12.07 6.11 7.36
CA PRO A 23 12.45 6.20 8.77
C PRO A 23 12.33 4.81 9.43
N LEU A 24 13.29 4.49 10.29
CA LEU A 24 13.33 3.21 10.98
C LEU A 24 12.44 3.22 12.22
N LYS A 25 12.04 2.05 12.72
CA LYS A 25 11.25 1.91 13.95
C LYS A 25 11.85 2.62 15.18
N LYS A 26 13.17 2.79 15.24
CA LYS A 26 13.84 3.56 16.31
C LYS A 26 13.47 5.06 16.31
N ASN A 27 12.93 5.55 15.21
CA ASN A 27 12.43 6.92 15.05
C ASN A 27 10.95 7.03 15.47
N ALA A 28 10.36 5.96 16.03
CA ALA A 28 8.97 6.00 16.45
C ALA A 28 8.73 7.06 17.52
N HIS A 29 7.59 7.73 17.42
CA HIS A 29 7.18 8.79 18.34
C HIS A 29 5.69 8.61 18.72
N PRO A 30 5.23 9.21 19.84
CA PRO A 30 3.80 9.27 20.14
C PRO A 30 3.04 10.03 19.04
N ILE A 31 1.75 9.71 18.87
CA ILE A 31 0.91 10.37 17.86
C ILE A 31 0.82 11.86 18.17
N PRO A 32 1.10 12.76 17.20
CA PRO A 32 0.98 14.19 17.44
C PRO A 32 -0.49 14.59 17.66
N PRO A 33 -0.80 15.70 18.37
CA PRO A 33 -2.17 16.12 18.62
C PRO A 33 -3.05 16.21 17.37
N LEU A 34 -2.50 16.79 16.29
CA LEU A 34 -3.17 16.86 14.98
C LEU A 34 -3.40 15.47 14.33
N GLY A 35 -2.58 14.48 14.68
CA GLY A 35 -2.75 13.09 14.25
C GLY A 35 -4.01 12.45 14.82
N TYR A 36 -4.35 12.73 16.08
CA TYR A 36 -5.62 12.26 16.66
C TYR A 36 -6.83 12.88 15.98
N ILE A 37 -6.75 14.17 15.62
CA ILE A 37 -7.81 14.84 14.85
C ILE A 37 -7.97 14.20 13.48
N LEU A 38 -6.86 13.95 12.77
CA LEU A 38 -6.88 13.26 11.48
C LEU A 38 -7.54 11.88 11.58
N ILE A 39 -7.14 11.06 12.57
CA ILE A 39 -7.74 9.74 12.80
C ILE A 39 -9.24 9.86 13.04
N ALA A 40 -9.67 10.78 13.92
CA ALA A 40 -11.09 10.99 14.21
C ALA A 40 -11.87 11.39 12.95
N LEU A 41 -11.35 12.31 12.14
CA LEU A 41 -11.98 12.74 10.89
C LEU A 41 -12.11 11.60 9.88
N VAL A 42 -11.05 10.79 9.71
CA VAL A 42 -11.08 9.63 8.80
C VAL A 42 -12.11 8.59 9.28
N VAL A 43 -12.16 8.31 10.59
CA VAL A 43 -13.13 7.37 11.17
C VAL A 43 -14.55 7.88 10.98
N ILE A 44 -14.83 9.14 11.34
CA ILE A 44 -16.15 9.77 11.17
C ILE A 44 -16.56 9.72 9.70
N GLN A 45 -15.69 10.17 8.80
CA GLN A 45 -15.96 10.15 7.37
C GLN A 45 -16.24 8.73 6.87
N TRP A 46 -15.45 7.73 7.27
CA TRP A 46 -15.67 6.34 6.88
C TRP A 46 -16.98 5.79 7.42
N VAL A 47 -17.34 6.10 8.67
CA VAL A 47 -18.62 5.68 9.28
C VAL A 47 -19.81 6.26 8.52
N HIS A 48 -19.77 7.55 8.18
CA HIS A 48 -20.89 8.23 7.54
C HIS A 48 -20.97 8.00 6.01
N ALA A 49 -19.84 7.84 5.33
CA ALA A 49 -19.80 7.72 3.87
C ALA A 49 -20.02 6.30 3.34
N THR A 50 -19.96 5.27 4.21
CA THR A 50 -20.06 3.86 3.78
C THR A 50 -21.29 3.19 4.36
N SER A 51 -21.92 2.28 3.59
CA SER A 51 -23.00 1.43 4.10
C SER A 51 -22.44 0.29 4.95
N LEU A 52 -23.29 -0.40 5.73
CA LEU A 52 -22.86 -1.58 6.51
C LEU A 52 -22.23 -2.67 5.63
N ALA A 53 -22.77 -2.90 4.43
CA ALA A 53 -22.23 -3.87 3.48
C ALA A 53 -20.80 -3.50 3.05
N VAL A 54 -20.54 -2.21 2.74
CA VAL A 54 -19.19 -1.72 2.43
C VAL A 54 -18.26 -1.90 3.60
N LYS A 55 -18.70 -1.61 4.83
CA LYS A 55 -17.88 -1.80 6.04
C LYS A 55 -17.45 -3.26 6.20
N ILE A 56 -18.37 -4.21 6.00
CA ILE A 56 -18.07 -5.65 6.03
C ILE A 56 -17.09 -6.01 4.91
N GLN A 57 -17.31 -5.51 3.70
CA GLN A 57 -16.40 -5.71 2.57
C GLN A 57 -15.00 -5.17 2.85
N CYS A 58 -14.87 -4.04 3.56
CA CYS A 58 -13.58 -3.48 3.97
C CYS A 58 -12.84 -4.40 4.94
N LEU A 59 -13.53 -4.97 5.92
CA LEU A 59 -12.93 -5.91 6.87
C LEU A 59 -12.49 -7.21 6.18
N VAL A 60 -13.37 -7.80 5.37
CA VAL A 60 -13.07 -9.03 4.63
C VAL A 60 -11.96 -8.80 3.62
N GLY A 61 -12.04 -7.71 2.84
CA GLY A 61 -11.02 -7.36 1.86
C GLY A 61 -9.66 -7.09 2.49
N ALA A 62 -9.62 -6.39 3.64
CA ALA A 62 -8.37 -6.16 4.36
C ALA A 62 -7.78 -7.47 4.89
N ALA A 63 -8.61 -8.39 5.39
CA ALA A 63 -8.17 -9.71 5.83
C ALA A 63 -7.63 -10.55 4.66
N LEU A 64 -8.32 -10.58 3.52
CA LEU A 64 -7.86 -11.27 2.31
C LEU A 64 -6.53 -10.69 1.82
N PHE A 65 -6.39 -9.36 1.81
CA PHE A 65 -5.13 -8.72 1.45
C PHE A 65 -4.00 -9.11 2.39
N SER A 66 -4.24 -9.10 3.72
CA SER A 66 -3.26 -9.57 4.70
C SER A 66 -2.83 -11.02 4.45
N CYS A 67 -3.77 -11.90 4.10
CA CYS A 67 -3.44 -13.28 3.73
C CYS A 67 -2.60 -13.34 2.45
N THR A 68 -2.96 -12.60 1.40
CA THR A 68 -2.21 -12.55 0.14
C THR A 68 -0.79 -12.05 0.37
N GLU A 69 -0.61 -10.98 1.15
CA GLU A 69 0.71 -10.47 1.49
C GLU A 69 1.50 -11.47 2.32
N TYR A 70 0.91 -12.02 3.38
CA TYR A 70 1.55 -13.03 4.20
C TYR A 70 2.07 -14.20 3.34
N THR A 71 1.23 -14.72 2.44
CA THR A 71 1.61 -15.76 1.48
C THR A 71 2.70 -15.29 0.52
N PHE A 72 2.64 -14.05 0.03
CA PHE A 72 3.68 -13.50 -0.84
C PHE A 72 5.04 -13.47 -0.15
N TYR A 73 5.10 -13.08 1.13
CA TYR A 73 6.34 -13.10 1.92
C TYR A 73 6.87 -14.53 2.10
N THR A 74 6.02 -15.49 2.43
CA THR A 74 6.44 -16.90 2.63
C THR A 74 6.85 -17.60 1.33
N MET A 75 6.43 -17.07 0.18
CA MET A 75 6.79 -17.59 -1.14
C MET A 75 7.95 -16.84 -1.81
N THR A 76 8.49 -15.79 -1.19
CA THR A 76 9.54 -14.95 -1.79
C THR A 76 10.74 -14.75 -0.87
N VAL A 77 11.92 -14.63 -1.48
CA VAL A 77 13.12 -14.11 -0.83
C VAL A 77 13.52 -12.78 -1.43
N GLU A 78 14.03 -11.89 -0.60
CA GLU A 78 14.57 -10.59 -1.01
C GLU A 78 16.07 -10.57 -0.73
N ALA A 79 16.86 -10.35 -1.78
CA ALA A 79 18.31 -10.19 -1.70
C ALA A 79 18.69 -8.80 -1.11
N PRO A 80 19.94 -8.59 -0.65
CA PRO A 80 20.35 -7.33 -0.04
C PRO A 80 20.22 -6.10 -0.94
N ASP A 81 20.29 -6.30 -2.26
CA ASP A 81 20.07 -5.27 -3.30
C ASP A 81 18.57 -4.97 -3.54
N GLY A 82 17.68 -5.66 -2.83
CA GLY A 82 16.23 -5.58 -3.00
C GLY A 82 15.68 -6.54 -4.05
N THR A 83 16.49 -7.31 -4.78
CA THR A 83 15.94 -8.21 -5.80
C THR A 83 15.05 -9.29 -5.16
N VAL A 84 13.82 -9.45 -5.66
CA VAL A 84 12.85 -10.42 -5.14
C VAL A 84 12.76 -11.61 -6.08
N SER A 85 12.86 -12.81 -5.53
CA SER A 85 12.71 -14.07 -6.29
C SER A 85 11.73 -15.00 -5.59
N VAL A 86 10.96 -15.74 -6.38
CA VAL A 86 10.02 -16.74 -5.88
C VAL A 86 10.79 -17.98 -5.43
N LYS A 87 10.64 -18.35 -4.16
CA LYS A 87 11.20 -19.56 -3.57
C LYS A 87 10.12 -20.20 -2.69
N PRO A 88 9.26 -21.06 -3.27
CA PRO A 88 8.17 -21.66 -2.54
C PRO A 88 8.68 -22.40 -1.30
N PHE A 89 8.05 -22.18 -0.15
CA PHE A 89 8.37 -22.85 1.13
C PHE A 89 9.79 -22.60 1.70
N ALA A 90 10.57 -21.71 1.07
CA ALA A 90 11.87 -21.24 1.55
C ALA A 90 11.93 -19.70 1.59
N GLY A 91 10.76 -19.05 1.60
CA GLY A 91 10.64 -17.61 1.65
C GLY A 91 10.87 -17.02 3.04
N ARG A 92 10.57 -15.73 3.16
CA ARG A 92 10.71 -14.97 4.40
C ARG A 92 9.58 -15.32 5.38
N PRO A 93 9.76 -15.09 6.69
CA PRO A 93 8.63 -15.11 7.62
C PRO A 93 7.52 -14.20 7.10
N GLY A 94 6.28 -14.72 7.06
CA GLY A 94 5.13 -13.96 6.63
C GLY A 94 4.97 -12.71 7.49
N HIS A 95 4.73 -11.57 6.84
CA HIS A 95 4.68 -10.28 7.50
C HIS A 95 3.47 -9.49 7.01
N THR A 96 2.57 -9.20 7.95
CA THR A 96 1.55 -8.16 7.81
C THR A 96 1.40 -7.51 9.18
N THR A 97 1.31 -6.18 9.22
CA THR A 97 1.16 -5.45 10.48
C THR A 97 -0.28 -5.05 10.75
N LEU A 98 -0.61 -4.86 12.02
CA LEU A 98 -1.91 -4.32 12.42
C LEU A 98 -2.15 -2.94 11.80
N HIS A 99 -1.11 -2.12 11.66
CA HIS A 99 -1.18 -0.81 10.99
C HIS A 99 -1.63 -0.97 9.54
N GLN A 100 -1.00 -1.89 8.80
CA GLN A 100 -1.37 -2.15 7.42
C GLN A 100 -2.80 -2.67 7.27
N TYR A 101 -3.22 -3.59 8.15
CA TYR A 101 -4.60 -4.08 8.17
C TYR A 101 -5.59 -2.92 8.39
N ILE A 102 -5.35 -2.06 9.39
CA ILE A 102 -6.21 -0.91 9.68
C ILE A 102 -6.26 0.06 8.49
N MET A 103 -5.11 0.38 7.90
CA MET A 103 -5.06 1.29 6.74
C MET A 103 -5.82 0.71 5.54
N ASN A 104 -5.73 -0.60 5.30
CA ASN A 104 -6.50 -1.28 4.27
C ASN A 104 -8.01 -1.19 4.52
N VAL A 105 -8.48 -1.36 5.76
CA VAL A 105 -9.91 -1.22 6.10
C VAL A 105 -10.45 0.16 5.71
N PHE A 106 -9.70 1.22 5.98
CA PHE A 106 -10.14 2.58 5.66
C PHE A 106 -10.03 2.93 4.18
N TYR A 107 -9.14 2.27 3.44
CA TYR A 107 -8.83 2.63 2.06
C TYR A 107 -9.56 1.78 1.02
N ILE A 108 -10.03 0.57 1.36
CA ILE A 108 -10.82 -0.27 0.45
C ILE A 108 -12.00 0.48 -0.22
N PRO A 109 -12.75 1.37 0.45
CA PRO A 109 -13.78 2.17 -0.20
C PRO A 109 -13.26 2.97 -1.40
N ILE A 110 -12.06 3.54 -1.27
CA ILE A 110 -11.39 4.32 -2.33
C ILE A 110 -10.82 3.37 -3.38
N LEU A 111 -10.10 2.33 -2.95
CA LEU A 111 -9.41 1.36 -3.82
C LEU A 111 -10.37 0.64 -4.76
N ILE A 112 -11.58 0.31 -4.29
CA ILE A 112 -12.57 -0.45 -5.05
C ILE A 112 -13.67 0.48 -5.56
N HIS A 113 -14.48 1.07 -4.67
CA HIS A 113 -15.68 1.80 -5.11
C HIS A 113 -15.34 3.12 -5.81
N GLY A 114 -14.43 3.92 -5.24
CA GLY A 114 -13.94 5.14 -5.89
C GLY A 114 -13.28 4.84 -7.23
N TYR A 115 -12.46 3.79 -7.28
CA TYR A 115 -11.79 3.37 -8.51
C TYR A 115 -12.76 2.92 -9.60
N HIS A 116 -13.81 2.16 -9.26
CA HIS A 116 -14.86 1.74 -10.19
C HIS A 116 -15.72 2.91 -10.68
N ALA A 117 -15.99 3.89 -9.81
CA ALA A 117 -16.71 5.09 -10.18
C ALA A 117 -15.92 5.96 -11.18
N LEU A 118 -14.59 6.02 -11.05
CA LEU A 118 -13.73 6.81 -11.92
C LEU A 118 -13.38 6.10 -13.24
N ILE A 119 -13.18 4.78 -13.19
CA ILE A 119 -12.69 3.99 -14.33
C ILE A 119 -13.70 2.89 -14.65
N THR A 120 -14.57 3.13 -15.63
CA THR A 120 -15.66 2.21 -15.99
C THR A 120 -15.21 0.93 -16.71
N PRO A 121 -14.26 0.94 -17.66
CA PRO A 121 -13.88 -0.27 -18.38
C PRO A 121 -13.01 -1.20 -17.51
N THR A 122 -13.42 -2.47 -17.39
CA THR A 122 -12.71 -3.48 -16.58
C THR A 122 -11.25 -3.66 -16.99
N TRP A 123 -10.96 -3.76 -18.29
CA TRP A 123 -9.59 -3.91 -18.77
C TRP A 123 -8.69 -2.73 -18.37
N LEU A 124 -9.25 -1.51 -18.39
CA LEU A 124 -8.52 -0.31 -18.00
C LEU A 124 -8.27 -0.27 -16.49
N ARG A 125 -9.23 -0.75 -15.68
CA ARG A 125 -9.03 -0.93 -14.24
C ARG A 125 -7.92 -1.92 -13.92
N ILE A 126 -7.81 -3.02 -14.68
CA ILE A 126 -6.70 -3.97 -14.49
C ILE A 126 -5.37 -3.29 -14.84
N LEU A 127 -5.28 -2.61 -15.98
CA LEU A 127 -4.03 -1.95 -16.43
C LEU A 127 -3.57 -0.83 -15.50
N LEU A 128 -4.49 -0.04 -14.94
CA LEU A 128 -4.19 1.06 -14.03
C LEU A 128 -4.10 0.62 -12.56
N PHE A 129 -4.37 -0.65 -12.25
CA PHE A 129 -4.32 -1.16 -10.89
C PHE A 129 -2.97 -0.97 -10.18
N PRO A 130 -1.80 -1.14 -10.84
CA PRO A 130 -0.51 -0.83 -10.22
C PRO A 130 -0.40 0.62 -9.76
N ILE A 131 -0.93 1.57 -10.53
CA ILE A 131 -0.91 2.99 -10.16
C ILE A 131 -1.83 3.21 -8.96
N ASN A 132 -3.01 2.60 -8.94
CA ASN A 132 -3.94 2.67 -7.81
C ASN A 132 -3.30 2.16 -6.51
N ILE A 133 -2.58 1.04 -6.58
CA ILE A 133 -1.83 0.49 -5.43
C ILE A 133 -0.65 1.37 -5.02
N TRP A 134 0.15 1.91 -5.96
CA TRP A 134 1.25 2.79 -5.59
C TRP A 134 0.76 4.09 -4.94
N VAL A 135 -0.36 4.66 -5.41
CA VAL A 135 -0.97 5.84 -4.77
C VAL A 135 -1.43 5.50 -3.36
N LEU A 136 -2.07 4.33 -3.17
CA LEU A 136 -2.43 3.81 -1.85
C LEU A 136 -1.21 3.75 -0.95
N GLU A 137 -0.17 3.03 -1.37
CA GLU A 137 1.04 2.79 -0.59
C GLU A 137 1.66 4.13 -0.18
N VAL A 138 1.81 5.08 -1.11
CA VAL A 138 2.36 6.41 -0.83
C VAL A 138 1.54 7.14 0.23
N ILE A 139 0.22 7.24 0.05
CA ILE A 139 -0.65 7.96 0.99
C ILE A 139 -0.56 7.33 2.38
N GLN A 140 -0.67 6.00 2.45
CA GLN A 140 -0.70 5.29 3.71
C GLN A 140 0.66 5.27 4.40
N GLY A 141 1.75 5.09 3.64
CA GLY A 141 3.12 5.12 4.15
C GLY A 141 3.48 6.47 4.76
N TYR A 142 3.16 7.59 4.09
CA TYR A 142 3.37 8.92 4.67
C TYR A 142 2.44 9.22 5.84
N THR A 143 1.20 8.69 5.82
CA THR A 143 0.29 8.80 6.97
C THR A 143 0.88 8.09 8.18
N LEU A 144 1.44 6.88 8.03
CA LEU A 144 2.10 6.16 9.12
C LEU A 144 3.36 6.88 9.60
N ILE A 145 4.20 7.38 8.68
CA ILE A 145 5.38 8.17 9.06
C ILE A 145 4.97 9.40 9.88
N TYR A 146 3.90 10.09 9.49
CA TYR A 146 3.39 11.24 10.24
C TYR A 146 2.80 10.86 11.60
N LEU A 147 2.03 9.77 11.69
CA LEU A 147 1.34 9.37 12.91
C LEU A 147 2.28 8.73 13.93
N ILE A 148 3.21 7.88 13.50
CA ILE A 148 4.00 7.04 14.40
C ILE A 148 5.51 7.11 14.15
N GLY A 149 5.99 7.92 13.21
CA GLY A 149 7.41 8.19 12.98
C GLY A 149 8.14 7.22 12.06
N TYR A 150 7.46 6.19 11.53
CA TYR A 150 8.02 5.23 10.58
C TYR A 150 6.93 4.56 9.74
N ASN A 151 7.31 3.96 8.60
CA ASN A 151 6.40 3.16 7.79
C ASN A 151 6.42 1.71 8.28
N ALA A 152 5.33 1.27 8.91
CA ALA A 152 5.17 -0.08 9.45
C ALA A 152 4.57 -1.08 8.44
N ALA A 153 4.20 -0.65 7.24
CA ALA A 153 3.52 -1.48 6.24
C ALA A 153 4.46 -1.86 5.09
N TRP A 154 4.88 -0.88 4.29
CA TRP A 154 5.69 -1.13 3.10
C TRP A 154 7.09 -0.56 3.26
N THR A 155 8.10 -1.44 3.30
CA THR A 155 9.50 -1.04 3.37
C THR A 155 10.31 -1.77 2.31
N TYR A 156 10.28 -1.22 1.10
CA TYR A 156 10.99 -1.77 -0.04
C TYR A 156 12.43 -1.30 -0.12
N LYS A 157 13.31 -2.19 -0.60
CA LYS A 157 14.71 -1.91 -0.90
C LYS A 157 14.96 -2.02 -2.40
N GLY A 158 16.05 -1.41 -2.85
CA GLY A 158 16.56 -1.53 -4.21
C GLY A 158 16.51 -0.24 -5.01
N TYR A 159 17.02 -0.30 -6.24
CA TYR A 159 17.18 0.88 -7.10
C TYR A 159 15.85 1.46 -7.61
N ASP A 160 14.80 0.63 -7.61
CA ASP A 160 13.45 0.92 -8.09
C ASP A 160 12.45 1.12 -6.94
N ALA A 161 12.96 1.28 -5.72
CA ALA A 161 12.18 1.67 -4.55
C ALA A 161 12.11 3.21 -4.45
N PHE A 162 10.90 3.76 -4.37
CA PHE A 162 10.66 5.21 -4.36
C PHE A 162 9.80 5.63 -3.17
N PHE A 163 9.79 6.94 -2.90
CA PHE A 163 9.03 7.61 -1.85
C PHE A 163 9.29 7.00 -0.47
N HIS A 164 10.52 7.10 0.03
CA HIS A 164 10.89 6.48 1.31
C HIS A 164 10.81 4.94 1.28
N GLY A 165 11.00 4.31 0.12
CA GLY A 165 10.84 2.87 -0.06
C GLY A 165 9.39 2.41 0.14
N THR A 166 8.42 3.30 -0.04
CA THR A 166 7.01 3.00 0.14
C THR A 166 6.42 2.26 -1.07
N ILE A 167 6.98 2.49 -2.27
CA ILE A 167 6.59 1.75 -3.48
C ILE A 167 7.79 1.07 -4.12
N LYS A 168 7.52 0.04 -4.92
CA LYS A 168 8.52 -0.65 -5.74
C LYS A 168 8.00 -0.86 -7.17
N LEU A 169 8.73 -0.34 -8.16
CA LEU A 169 8.24 -0.35 -9.55
C LEU A 169 8.21 -1.75 -10.16
N THR A 170 9.16 -2.62 -9.81
CA THR A 170 9.21 -4.01 -10.30
C THR A 170 7.98 -4.83 -9.87
N TYR A 171 7.23 -4.37 -8.86
CA TYR A 171 6.00 -5.04 -8.43
C TYR A 171 4.80 -4.81 -9.36
N VAL A 172 4.96 -4.03 -10.44
CA VAL A 172 3.92 -3.80 -11.45
C VAL A 172 3.25 -5.10 -11.92
N HIS A 173 4.00 -6.17 -12.13
CA HIS A 173 3.46 -7.46 -12.57
C HIS A 173 2.58 -8.12 -11.50
N HIS A 174 2.99 -8.03 -10.23
CA HIS A 174 2.21 -8.54 -9.10
C HIS A 174 0.88 -7.79 -8.98
N TRP A 175 0.92 -6.47 -9.14
CA TRP A 175 -0.27 -5.63 -9.10
C TRP A 175 -1.18 -5.86 -10.30
N LEU A 176 -0.66 -6.06 -11.51
CA LEU A 176 -1.48 -6.46 -12.66
C LEU A 176 -2.21 -7.80 -12.42
N MET A 177 -1.51 -8.79 -11.87
CA MET A 177 -2.13 -10.09 -11.53
C MET A 177 -3.20 -9.94 -10.45
N MET A 178 -2.92 -9.15 -9.40
CA MET A 178 -3.88 -8.89 -8.33
C MET A 178 -5.10 -8.10 -8.83
N GLY A 179 -4.92 -7.12 -9.72
CA GLY A 179 -6.01 -6.39 -10.36
C GLY A 179 -6.88 -7.30 -11.22
N ALA A 180 -6.26 -8.19 -12.02
CA ALA A 180 -6.99 -9.18 -12.79
C ALA A 180 -7.78 -10.16 -11.89
N ALA A 181 -7.16 -10.67 -10.82
CA ALA A 181 -7.83 -11.53 -9.85
C ALA A 181 -9.00 -10.81 -9.15
N LEU A 182 -8.80 -9.55 -8.77
CA LEU A 182 -9.83 -8.73 -8.15
C LEU A 182 -11.03 -8.55 -9.08
N GLU A 183 -10.79 -8.11 -10.31
CA GLU A 183 -11.83 -7.76 -11.28
C GLU A 183 -12.56 -8.97 -11.89
N LEU A 184 -11.83 -10.04 -12.16
CA LEU A 184 -12.36 -11.19 -12.91
C LEU A 184 -12.83 -12.33 -12.01
N VAL A 185 -12.32 -12.41 -10.78
CA VAL A 185 -12.62 -13.51 -9.85
C VAL A 185 -13.28 -12.99 -8.59
N ILE A 186 -12.62 -12.11 -7.85
CA ILE A 186 -13.08 -11.76 -6.49
C ILE A 186 -14.36 -10.94 -6.54
N LEU A 187 -14.37 -9.82 -7.29
CA LEU A 187 -15.53 -8.94 -7.33
C LEU A 187 -16.77 -9.64 -7.90
N PRO A 188 -16.76 -10.33 -9.04
CA PRO A 188 -17.96 -11.03 -9.53
C PRO A 188 -18.57 -12.00 -8.50
N ASN A 189 -17.75 -12.60 -7.64
CA ASN A 189 -18.20 -13.56 -6.62
C ASN A 189 -18.51 -12.92 -5.25
N LEU A 190 -17.99 -11.72 -4.97
CA LEU A 190 -18.31 -10.95 -3.75
C LEU A 190 -19.43 -9.91 -3.97
N LEU A 191 -19.63 -9.45 -5.20
CA LEU A 191 -20.62 -8.43 -5.59
C LEU A 191 -22.09 -8.82 -5.33
N PRO A 192 -22.52 -10.10 -5.28
CA PRO A 192 -23.87 -10.45 -4.83
C PRO A 192 -24.21 -9.93 -3.42
N LEU A 193 -23.21 -9.53 -2.63
CA LEU A 193 -23.38 -8.87 -1.33
C LEU A 193 -23.46 -7.33 -1.39
N THR A 194 -23.31 -6.72 -2.57
CA THR A 194 -23.02 -5.27 -2.73
C THR A 194 -24.03 -4.48 -3.58
N HIS A 195 -25.12 -5.10 -4.06
CA HIS A 195 -26.16 -4.46 -4.89
C HIS A 195 -26.87 -3.25 -4.24
N THR A 196 -26.48 -2.80 -3.06
CA THR A 196 -27.09 -1.67 -2.32
C THR A 196 -26.39 -0.32 -2.52
N ILE A 197 -25.28 -0.21 -3.28
CA ILE A 197 -24.48 1.03 -3.28
C ILE A 197 -24.86 2.02 -4.39
N ALA A 198 -25.32 1.54 -5.54
CA ALA A 198 -25.72 2.42 -6.65
C ALA A 198 -27.01 3.22 -6.36
N GLY A 199 -27.79 2.84 -5.34
CA GLY A 199 -29.02 3.55 -4.97
C GLY A 199 -28.82 4.79 -4.08
N HIS A 200 -27.61 5.03 -3.56
CA HIS A 200 -27.36 6.14 -2.62
C HIS A 200 -26.38 7.20 -3.12
N LEU A 201 -25.69 6.95 -4.22
CA LEU A 201 -24.99 7.99 -4.99
C LEU A 201 -25.91 8.38 -6.14
N GLY A 202 -26.93 9.17 -5.83
CA GLY A 202 -27.81 9.77 -6.83
C GLY A 202 -27.01 10.69 -7.76
N PHE A 203 -26.54 10.09 -8.86
CA PHE A 203 -26.28 10.74 -10.13
C PHE A 203 -27.25 10.14 -11.15
#